data_AF-A0A954LLN8-F1
#
_entry.id   AF-A0A954LLN8-F1
#
_cell.length_a   1.000
_cell.length_b   1.000
_cell.length_c   1.000
_cell.angle_alpha   90.00
_cell.angle_beta   90.00
_cell.angle_gamma   90.00
#
_symmetry.space_group_name_H-M   'P 1'
#
loop_
_entity.id
_entity.type
_entity.pdbx_description
1 polymer ?
#
loop_
_entity_poly.entity_id
_entity_poly.type
_entity_poly.pdbx_seq_one_letter_code
_entity_poly.pdbx_strand_id
1 'polypeptide(L)'
;STAPGGASAGTDQGAVEFFPTLTQPYVVGPGANTTNLANQAFDAVDEGIDNTASPPARFNNTPYPGFQGDVRVALADINGDGTKDIITGPGQGGGANIIVRNGIDPSQTLRNFFAYDPNFTGGVFVAAGDINGDGVPDIITGTGPGSANVRVFNGADTTLNQGQTFFPVPIVDLNPFGFFGGGVRVASGDINGDGRADVIVAAGPGGGAHVKVFSGATVQAQPNDNSLIGGTLGSFFPYGTFPGGVYVASGDVNGDGVADVITGPGPGGGPNVLAFTNTTTTPIVNFFAYGALFNGGVRVASVDFDGDKFDDIITGAGPTGGQHVRIISSLVLTTFGTPTDLATFFPYDASFTGGVFVAGSKVSLTGGSPLRLAEGISPSSEPVSPITNADLTAITEAAIARFEAAGASETDLARLETTSIQVADLGSDLLGLTLGNSILIDADAAGIGFFVDVTPGDDLEFQTATGYALAPEARDRVDLLTVVLHEFAHVLGLPDLDSSEDPQNLMADRITPGLRRFVREEDLNALDTAFQPHSLENILD
;
A
#
# COMPACT_ATOMS: atom_id res chain seq x y z
N SER A 1 25.78 12.95 -61.35
CA SER A 1 24.65 12.07 -60.99
C SER A 1 24.64 11.96 -59.47
N THR A 2 23.85 12.78 -58.76
CA THR A 2 22.38 12.66 -58.54
C THR A 2 22.02 11.71 -57.41
N ALA A 3 21.85 12.28 -56.21
CA ALA A 3 20.79 11.86 -55.28
C ALA A 3 19.41 12.21 -55.90
N PRO A 4 18.29 11.67 -55.38
CA PRO A 4 17.66 12.15 -54.12
C PRO A 4 17.48 11.00 -53.09
N GLY A 5 16.96 11.16 -51.87
CA GLY A 5 16.42 12.29 -51.08
C GLY A 5 15.65 11.68 -49.87
N GLY A 6 15.18 12.39 -48.83
CA GLY A 6 15.33 13.80 -48.47
C GLY A 6 14.18 14.29 -47.55
N ALA A 7 14.46 14.53 -46.25
CA ALA A 7 13.53 14.99 -45.19
C ALA A 7 12.38 13.98 -44.84
N SER A 8 11.65 14.13 -43.72
CA SER A 8 11.69 15.16 -42.65
C SER A 8 11.59 14.53 -41.25
N ALA A 9 11.69 15.35 -40.20
CA ALA A 9 11.19 14.99 -38.88
C ALA A 9 9.65 14.92 -38.88
N GLY A 10 9.09 14.27 -37.85
CA GLY A 10 7.66 14.24 -37.53
C GLY A 10 7.47 13.80 -36.09
N THR A 11 7.06 14.72 -35.23
CA THR A 11 6.46 14.42 -33.92
C THR A 11 5.04 13.93 -34.14
N ASP A 12 4.57 12.96 -33.35
CA ASP A 12 3.56 13.20 -32.30
C ASP A 12 2.88 11.90 -31.82
N GLN A 13 2.73 11.82 -30.49
CA GLN A 13 1.57 11.36 -29.70
C GLN A 13 0.98 9.93 -29.83
N GLY A 14 0.43 9.50 -28.69
CA GLY A 14 -0.55 8.41 -28.57
C GLY A 14 0.02 7.09 -28.02
N ALA A 15 -0.24 6.70 -26.78
CA ALA A 15 -0.77 7.43 -25.63
C ALA A 15 -0.21 6.77 -24.35
N VAL A 16 -0.15 7.49 -23.23
CA VAL A 16 0.11 6.89 -21.90
C VAL A 16 -1.15 7.08 -21.07
N GLU A 17 -1.97 6.04 -21.00
CA GLU A 17 -3.16 6.02 -20.15
C GLU A 17 -2.71 5.66 -18.72
N PHE A 18 -2.75 6.64 -17.82
CA PHE A 18 -2.60 6.43 -16.38
C PHE A 18 -4.00 6.39 -15.73
N PHE A 19 -4.22 5.39 -14.87
CA PHE A 19 -5.49 5.21 -14.15
C PHE A 19 -5.40 5.90 -12.77
N PRO A 20 -6.31 6.85 -12.43
CA PRO A 20 -6.23 7.61 -11.19
C PRO A 20 -6.91 6.88 -10.01
N THR A 21 -6.31 5.77 -9.54
CA THR A 21 -6.61 5.12 -8.26
C THR A 21 -5.30 4.73 -7.56
N LEU A 22 -4.98 5.41 -6.46
CA LEU A 22 -3.70 5.27 -5.75
C LEU A 22 -3.82 4.47 -4.45
N THR A 23 -3.86 3.15 -4.58
CA THR A 23 -3.15 2.29 -3.62
C THR A 23 -1.79 1.96 -4.23
N GLN A 24 -0.68 1.99 -3.46
CA GLN A 24 0.62 1.55 -3.98
C GLN A 24 1.08 0.25 -3.31
N PRO A 25 1.57 -0.75 -4.09
CA PRO A 25 2.02 -2.02 -3.55
C PRO A 25 3.37 -1.86 -2.84
N TYR A 26 3.53 -2.59 -1.73
CA TYR A 26 4.76 -2.58 -0.96
C TYR A 26 5.75 -3.63 -1.47
N VAL A 27 7.02 -3.27 -1.65
CA VAL A 27 8.00 -4.11 -2.36
C VAL A 27 9.28 -4.30 -1.56
N VAL A 28 9.74 -5.55 -1.44
CA VAL A 28 10.89 -5.94 -0.59
C VAL A 28 11.97 -6.66 -1.40
N GLY A 29 13.21 -6.19 -1.28
CA GLY A 29 14.35 -6.62 -2.08
C GLY A 29 15.26 -7.63 -1.38
N PRO A 30 15.60 -8.77 -2.02
CA PRO A 30 16.78 -9.55 -1.68
C PRO A 30 18.08 -8.75 -1.79
N GLY A 31 19.01 -8.94 -0.86
CA GLY A 31 20.26 -8.19 -0.79
C GLY A 31 21.28 -8.61 -1.86
N ALA A 32 21.44 -7.81 -2.92
CA ALA A 32 22.55 -7.92 -3.87
C ALA A 32 23.64 -6.86 -3.57
N ASN A 33 24.90 -7.29 -3.49
CA ASN A 33 25.98 -6.48 -2.91
C ASN A 33 26.57 -5.42 -3.88
N THR A 34 25.96 -4.23 -3.88
CA THR A 34 26.67 -2.94 -3.88
C THR A 34 25.86 -1.92 -3.11
N THR A 35 26.41 -1.41 -1.99
CA THR A 35 25.97 -0.23 -1.23
C THR A 35 24.50 0.22 -1.34
N ASN A 36 23.74 0.03 -0.24
CA ASN A 36 22.56 0.84 0.11
C ASN A 36 21.24 0.56 -0.65
N LEU A 37 20.95 -0.70 -0.99
CA LEU A 37 19.66 -1.16 -1.59
C LEU A 37 18.79 -2.05 -0.69
N ALA A 38 19.32 -2.62 0.40
CA ALA A 38 18.49 -3.29 1.42
C ALA A 38 17.58 -2.32 2.21
N ASN A 39 17.73 -1.01 1.96
CA ASN A 39 17.03 0.08 2.63
C ASN A 39 15.77 0.58 1.88
N GLN A 40 15.46 0.06 0.68
CA GLN A 40 14.24 0.46 -0.06
C GLN A 40 12.93 -0.11 0.53
N ALA A 41 13.02 -0.88 1.62
CA ALA A 41 11.87 -1.35 2.40
C ALA A 41 11.54 -0.40 3.59
N PHE A 42 11.91 0.88 3.51
CA PHE A 42 11.70 1.83 4.62
C PHE A 42 11.04 3.16 4.27
N ASP A 43 11.00 3.53 2.99
CA ASP A 43 10.32 4.74 2.51
C ASP A 43 9.09 4.29 1.68
N ALA A 44 8.06 3.80 2.39
CA ALA A 44 6.71 3.52 1.87
C ALA A 44 5.60 3.96 2.85
N VAL A 45 5.99 4.49 4.01
CA VAL A 45 5.28 5.59 4.62
C VAL A 45 5.82 6.83 3.91
N ASP A 46 4.94 7.55 3.22
CA ASP A 46 5.07 8.97 2.87
C ASP A 46 6.40 9.45 2.23
N GLU A 47 6.58 9.23 0.92
CA GLU A 47 6.93 10.29 -0.06
C GLU A 47 6.94 9.75 -1.51
N GLY A 48 6.76 10.62 -2.51
CA GLY A 48 6.71 10.25 -3.92
C GLY A 48 8.08 9.88 -4.53
N ILE A 49 8.12 8.90 -5.44
CA ILE A 49 9.36 8.46 -6.09
C ILE A 49 9.78 9.44 -7.20
N ASP A 50 10.49 10.51 -6.83
CA ASP A 50 11.30 11.26 -7.79
C ASP A 50 12.43 10.38 -8.33
N ASN A 51 12.56 10.34 -9.66
CA ASN A 51 13.57 9.57 -10.39
C ASN A 51 14.65 10.45 -11.04
N THR A 52 14.73 11.74 -10.68
CA THR A 52 15.62 12.73 -11.31
C THR A 52 16.55 13.53 -10.37
N ALA A 53 16.17 13.84 -9.13
CA ALA A 53 17.04 14.56 -8.18
C ALA A 53 17.91 13.61 -7.31
N SER A 54 18.68 14.20 -6.40
CA SER A 54 19.36 13.42 -5.35
C SER A 54 18.32 12.96 -4.33
N PRO A 55 18.34 11.68 -3.89
CA PRO A 55 17.26 11.12 -3.09
C PRO A 55 17.06 11.89 -1.77
N PRO A 56 15.80 12.06 -1.32
CA PRO A 56 15.47 12.75 -0.07
C PRO A 56 16.04 12.03 1.17
N ALA A 57 15.75 12.55 2.36
CA ALA A 57 16.46 12.26 3.60
C ALA A 57 16.14 10.88 4.24
N ARG A 58 16.33 9.80 3.46
CA ARG A 58 16.20 8.36 3.80
C ARG A 58 16.22 8.08 5.30
N PHE A 59 15.11 7.58 5.84
CA PHE A 59 15.11 7.04 7.20
C PHE A 59 15.98 5.78 7.24
N ASN A 60 17.23 5.92 7.71
CA ASN A 60 18.23 4.84 7.80
C ASN A 60 17.92 3.85 8.94
N ASN A 61 16.71 3.29 8.90
CA ASN A 61 16.07 2.55 9.98
C ASN A 61 16.35 1.04 9.87
N THR A 62 17.61 0.64 9.67
CA THR A 62 17.99 -0.77 9.45
C THR A 62 17.46 -1.65 10.60
N PRO A 63 16.50 -2.56 10.37
CA PRO A 63 15.86 -3.33 11.44
C PRO A 63 16.83 -4.34 12.05
N TYR A 64 17.76 -4.85 11.25
CA TYR A 64 18.79 -5.82 11.64
C TYR A 64 20.19 -5.23 11.36
N PRO A 65 20.71 -4.33 12.22
CA PRO A 65 21.99 -3.66 11.99
C PRO A 65 23.13 -4.66 11.76
N GLY A 66 23.82 -4.52 10.62
CA GLY A 66 24.92 -5.40 10.22
C GLY A 66 24.52 -6.70 9.52
N PHE A 67 23.22 -7.05 9.47
CA PHE A 67 22.72 -8.11 8.59
C PHE A 67 22.69 -7.61 7.12
N GLN A 68 23.02 -8.51 6.18
CA GLN A 68 23.10 -8.19 4.74
C GLN A 68 22.25 -9.14 3.86
N GLY A 69 21.50 -10.05 4.48
CA GLY A 69 20.53 -10.89 3.76
C GLY A 69 19.17 -10.20 3.64
N ASP A 70 18.28 -10.82 2.89
CA ASP A 70 16.92 -10.31 2.67
C ASP A 70 16.14 -10.12 3.99
N VAL A 71 15.22 -9.15 4.00
CA VAL A 71 14.16 -9.04 5.01
C VAL A 71 12.87 -9.69 4.47
N ARG A 72 11.98 -10.13 5.37
CA ARG A 72 10.57 -10.48 5.11
C ARG A 72 9.70 -9.47 5.84
N VAL A 73 8.61 -9.05 5.22
CA VAL A 73 7.72 -8.03 5.78
C VAL A 73 6.26 -8.46 5.59
N ALA A 74 5.42 -8.13 6.56
CA ALA A 74 3.97 -8.12 6.49
C ALA A 74 3.44 -6.78 7.02
N LEU A 75 2.22 -6.42 6.65
CA LEU A 75 1.58 -5.16 7.02
C LEU A 75 0.27 -5.47 7.75
N ALA A 76 0.07 -4.92 8.94
CA ALA A 76 -1.16 -5.05 9.71
C ALA A 76 -1.25 -3.95 10.77
N ASP A 77 -2.45 -3.54 11.16
CA ASP A 77 -2.64 -2.60 12.27
C ASP A 77 -2.45 -3.36 13.59
N ILE A 78 -1.32 -3.17 14.28
CA ILE A 78 -0.94 -3.88 15.51
C ILE A 78 -1.13 -2.97 16.74
N ASN A 79 -1.47 -1.70 16.53
CA ASN A 79 -1.55 -0.68 17.57
C ASN A 79 -2.99 -0.14 17.78
N GLY A 80 -3.85 -0.24 16.77
CA GLY A 80 -5.26 0.18 16.76
C GLY A 80 -5.53 1.59 16.21
N ASP A 81 -4.58 2.23 15.53
CA ASP A 81 -4.71 3.59 14.98
C ASP A 81 -5.32 3.66 13.56
N GLY A 82 -5.60 2.52 12.93
CA GLY A 82 -6.15 2.41 11.58
C GLY A 82 -5.10 2.25 10.49
N THR A 83 -3.86 2.68 10.73
CA THR A 83 -2.71 2.55 9.81
C THR A 83 -2.12 1.15 9.89
N LYS A 84 -1.46 0.68 8.82
CA LYS A 84 -0.79 -0.64 8.85
C LYS A 84 0.64 -0.51 9.34
N ASP A 85 0.90 -1.09 10.51
CA ASP A 85 2.24 -1.24 11.09
C ASP A 85 3.11 -2.20 10.28
N ILE A 86 4.42 -1.96 10.33
CA ILE A 86 5.43 -2.68 9.55
C ILE A 86 6.00 -3.83 10.38
N ILE A 87 5.54 -5.07 10.10
CA ILE A 87 6.02 -6.30 10.75
C ILE A 87 7.20 -6.84 9.94
N THR A 88 8.40 -6.87 10.51
CA THR A 88 9.61 -7.38 9.84
C THR A 88 10.16 -8.64 10.51
N GLY A 89 10.83 -9.48 9.73
CA GLY A 89 11.68 -10.58 10.20
C GLY A 89 12.84 -10.85 9.23
N PRO A 90 14.03 -11.25 9.69
CA PRO A 90 15.18 -11.43 8.80
C PRO A 90 15.14 -12.79 8.09
N GLY A 91 15.68 -12.83 6.87
CA GLY A 91 15.89 -14.06 6.11
C GLY A 91 17.04 -14.92 6.61
N GLN A 92 17.43 -15.90 5.80
CA GLN A 92 18.46 -16.88 6.15
C GLN A 92 19.77 -16.20 6.58
N GLY A 93 20.29 -16.59 7.74
CA GLY A 93 21.50 -16.04 8.37
C GLY A 93 21.23 -14.96 9.43
N GLY A 94 20.04 -14.33 9.46
CA GLY A 94 19.77 -13.18 10.34
C GLY A 94 19.10 -13.49 11.69
N GLY A 95 18.71 -14.75 11.94
CA GLY A 95 18.10 -15.19 13.20
C GLY A 95 16.58 -15.33 13.14
N ALA A 96 15.93 -15.25 14.30
CA ALA A 96 14.47 -15.39 14.47
C ALA A 96 13.84 -14.20 15.23
N ASN A 97 14.48 -13.03 15.15
CA ASN A 97 13.96 -11.79 15.72
C ASN A 97 12.82 -11.24 14.85
N ILE A 98 11.80 -10.67 15.50
CA ILE A 98 10.68 -9.99 14.88
C ILE A 98 10.67 -8.56 15.42
N ILE A 99 10.57 -7.58 14.53
CA ILE A 99 10.45 -6.17 14.88
C ILE A 99 9.21 -5.61 14.18
N VAL A 100 8.27 -5.07 14.96
CA VAL A 100 7.10 -4.33 14.47
C VAL A 100 7.32 -2.85 14.76
N ARG A 101 7.00 -1.98 13.80
CA ARG A 101 7.14 -0.51 13.89
C ARG A 101 5.84 0.18 13.49
N ASN A 102 5.58 1.33 14.09
CA ASN A 102 4.36 2.09 13.83
C ASN A 102 4.32 2.51 12.34
N GLY A 103 3.15 2.34 11.70
CA GLY A 103 2.89 2.79 10.33
C GLY A 103 2.87 4.32 10.17
N ILE A 104 2.54 5.07 11.23
CA ILE A 104 2.57 6.55 11.28
C ILE A 104 3.97 7.05 11.68
N ASP A 105 4.61 6.45 12.70
CA ASP A 105 5.98 6.79 13.12
C ASP A 105 6.91 5.55 13.07
N PRO A 106 7.59 5.31 11.94
CA PRO A 106 8.54 4.21 11.81
C PRO A 106 9.73 4.24 12.80
N SER A 107 9.96 5.33 13.54
CA SER A 107 10.93 5.38 14.63
C SER A 107 10.42 4.66 15.89
N GLN A 108 9.10 4.66 16.12
CA GLN A 108 8.46 3.92 17.20
C GLN A 108 8.48 2.42 16.92
N THR A 109 9.21 1.67 17.75
CA THR A 109 9.14 0.21 17.77
C THR A 109 7.99 -0.23 18.66
N LEU A 110 7.04 -0.99 18.09
CA LEU A 110 5.82 -1.46 18.74
C LEU A 110 5.95 -2.86 19.36
N ARG A 111 6.79 -3.72 18.79
CA ARG A 111 7.10 -5.08 19.29
C ARG A 111 8.55 -5.43 18.91
N ASN A 112 9.32 -6.09 19.78
CA ASN A 112 10.66 -6.60 19.50
C ASN A 112 10.98 -7.85 20.34
N PHE A 113 10.90 -9.02 19.71
CA PHE A 113 11.02 -10.33 20.36
C PHE A 113 11.70 -11.36 19.45
N PHE A 114 11.95 -12.57 19.97
CA PHE A 114 12.37 -13.71 19.15
C PHE A 114 11.27 -14.78 19.12
N ALA A 115 10.82 -15.15 17.92
CA ALA A 115 9.75 -16.13 17.71
C ALA A 115 10.21 -17.58 17.96
N TYR A 116 11.51 -17.84 17.80
CA TYR A 116 12.16 -19.14 17.95
C TYR A 116 13.47 -18.99 18.75
N ASP A 117 14.27 -20.05 18.85
CA ASP A 117 15.59 -20.00 19.50
C ASP A 117 16.46 -18.87 18.89
N PRO A 118 17.08 -17.97 19.67
CA PRO A 118 17.94 -16.90 19.16
C PRO A 118 19.14 -17.39 18.34
N ASN A 119 19.56 -18.64 18.54
CA ASN A 119 20.62 -19.31 17.78
C ASN A 119 20.11 -19.88 16.44
N PHE A 120 18.80 -19.84 16.15
CA PHE A 120 18.22 -20.33 14.90
C PHE A 120 18.50 -19.34 13.74
N THR A 121 19.61 -19.54 13.05
CA THR A 121 20.01 -18.73 11.88
C THR A 121 19.24 -19.07 10.59
N GLY A 122 18.13 -19.79 10.66
CA GLY A 122 17.34 -20.16 9.47
C GLY A 122 16.58 -18.98 8.84
N GLY A 123 16.39 -17.89 9.58
CA GLY A 123 15.50 -16.80 9.18
C GLY A 123 14.03 -17.12 9.48
N VAL A 124 13.16 -16.15 9.23
CA VAL A 124 11.71 -16.26 9.43
C VAL A 124 10.96 -15.63 8.26
N PHE A 125 9.86 -16.26 7.86
CA PHE A 125 8.78 -15.65 7.08
C PHE A 125 7.75 -15.07 8.06
N VAL A 126 7.09 -13.97 7.67
CA VAL A 126 6.07 -13.29 8.48
C VAL A 126 4.78 -13.09 7.68
N ALA A 127 3.66 -13.12 8.38
CA ALA A 127 2.32 -12.76 7.93
C ALA A 127 1.54 -12.22 9.14
N ALA A 128 0.34 -11.69 8.95
CA ALA A 128 -0.55 -11.30 10.04
C ALA A 128 -2.03 -11.45 9.66
N GLY A 129 -2.87 -11.54 10.68
CA GLY A 129 -4.33 -11.69 10.57
C GLY A 129 -4.92 -11.99 11.95
N ASP A 130 -6.15 -11.56 12.22
CA ASP A 130 -6.79 -11.79 13.52
C ASP A 130 -7.23 -13.26 13.66
N ILE A 131 -6.34 -14.09 14.23
CA ILE A 131 -6.57 -15.52 14.46
C ILE A 131 -7.43 -15.70 15.73
N ASN A 132 -7.14 -14.90 16.77
CA ASN A 132 -7.74 -15.04 18.09
C ASN A 132 -9.12 -14.37 18.22
N GLY A 133 -9.47 -13.48 17.29
CA GLY A 133 -10.75 -12.78 17.17
C GLY A 133 -10.98 -11.74 18.25
N ASP A 134 -9.94 -10.96 18.59
CA ASP A 134 -10.03 -9.80 19.49
C ASP A 134 -10.07 -8.45 18.76
N GLY A 135 -10.01 -8.45 17.43
CA GLY A 135 -9.96 -7.27 16.57
C GLY A 135 -8.56 -6.76 16.26
N VAL A 136 -7.51 -7.35 16.86
CA VAL A 136 -6.11 -6.97 16.62
C VAL A 136 -5.39 -8.10 15.88
N PRO A 137 -4.96 -7.89 14.61
CA PRO A 137 -4.18 -8.87 13.85
C PRO A 137 -3.02 -9.50 14.62
N ASP A 138 -3.00 -10.83 14.66
CA ASP A 138 -1.95 -11.60 15.32
C ASP A 138 -0.71 -11.75 14.43
N ILE A 139 0.46 -11.87 15.04
CA ILE A 139 1.75 -11.95 14.33
C ILE A 139 2.08 -13.41 14.02
N ILE A 140 2.00 -13.78 12.73
CA ILE A 140 2.21 -15.15 12.24
C ILE A 140 3.65 -15.28 11.72
N THR A 141 4.37 -16.30 12.16
CA THR A 141 5.77 -16.52 11.81
C THR A 141 6.02 -17.95 11.34
N GLY A 142 6.82 -18.14 10.30
CA GLY A 142 7.24 -19.46 9.81
C GLY A 142 8.76 -19.57 9.76
N THR A 143 9.34 -20.66 10.25
CA THR A 143 10.81 -20.85 10.22
C THR A 143 11.32 -20.98 8.78
N GLY A 144 12.45 -20.33 8.47
CA GLY A 144 13.23 -20.59 7.26
C GLY A 144 14.01 -21.92 7.32
N PRO A 145 14.99 -22.14 6.41
CA PRO A 145 15.74 -23.39 6.33
C PRO A 145 16.40 -23.82 7.65
N GLY A 146 16.21 -25.09 8.01
CA GLY A 146 16.61 -25.70 9.28
C GLY A 146 15.43 -26.26 10.08
N SER A 147 14.21 -25.80 9.81
CA SER A 147 12.96 -26.33 10.39
C SER A 147 11.78 -26.09 9.43
N ALA A 148 10.56 -26.39 9.87
CA ALA A 148 9.31 -26.06 9.18
C ALA A 148 8.16 -25.81 10.19
N ASN A 149 8.48 -25.16 11.31
CA ASN A 149 7.51 -24.80 12.35
C ASN A 149 6.84 -23.45 12.05
N VAL A 150 5.60 -23.28 12.51
CA VAL A 150 4.82 -22.04 12.41
C VAL A 150 4.31 -21.64 13.80
N ARG A 151 4.42 -20.36 14.15
CA ARG A 151 3.98 -19.80 15.43
C ARG A 151 3.22 -18.50 15.25
N VAL A 152 2.13 -18.36 15.98
CA VAL A 152 1.33 -17.12 16.06
C VAL A 152 1.48 -16.53 17.45
N PHE A 153 1.70 -15.22 17.53
CA PHE A 153 1.79 -14.44 18.78
C PHE A 153 0.67 -13.41 18.80
N ASN A 154 0.02 -13.20 19.95
CA ASN A 154 -1.12 -12.29 20.04
C ASN A 154 -0.72 -10.86 19.65
N GLY A 155 -1.47 -10.24 18.76
CA GLY A 155 -1.18 -8.89 18.26
C GLY A 155 -1.15 -7.86 19.37
N ALA A 156 -2.17 -7.89 20.25
CA ALA A 156 -2.35 -6.98 21.38
C ALA A 156 -1.35 -7.17 22.54
N ASP A 157 -0.50 -8.21 22.53
CA ASP A 157 0.49 -8.46 23.60
C ASP A 157 1.64 -7.45 23.55
N THR A 158 1.45 -6.34 24.28
CA THR A 158 2.47 -5.30 24.47
C THR A 158 3.73 -5.79 25.20
N THR A 159 3.72 -6.96 25.86
CA THR A 159 4.90 -7.51 26.55
C THR A 159 5.97 -8.04 25.59
N LEU A 160 5.61 -8.28 24.32
CA LEU A 160 6.48 -8.62 23.20
C LEU A 160 7.55 -7.55 22.85
N ASN A 161 7.69 -6.49 23.66
CA ASN A 161 8.75 -5.48 23.57
C ASN A 161 10.00 -5.79 24.40
N GLN A 162 9.95 -6.74 25.32
CA GLN A 162 10.98 -6.90 26.37
C GLN A 162 12.22 -7.73 25.95
N GLY A 163 12.37 -8.05 24.66
CA GLY A 163 13.56 -8.72 24.13
C GLY A 163 13.85 -10.06 24.78
N GLN A 164 15.11 -10.30 25.15
CA GLN A 164 15.61 -11.63 25.59
C GLN A 164 15.21 -12.05 27.02
N THR A 165 14.47 -11.24 27.79
CA THR A 165 14.18 -11.56 29.20
C THR A 165 13.07 -12.59 29.40
N PHE A 166 12.19 -12.76 28.41
CA PHE A 166 11.16 -13.80 28.38
C PHE A 166 11.08 -14.42 26.98
N PHE A 167 10.87 -15.73 26.91
CA PHE A 167 10.39 -16.36 25.68
C PHE A 167 8.88 -16.12 25.59
N PRO A 168 8.38 -15.45 24.53
CA PRO A 168 6.96 -15.22 24.39
C PRO A 168 6.23 -16.55 24.15
N VAL A 169 5.03 -16.67 24.73
CA VAL A 169 4.18 -17.85 24.55
C VAL A 169 3.33 -17.64 23.30
N PRO A 170 3.49 -18.45 22.23
CA PRO A 170 2.63 -18.35 21.07
C PRO A 170 1.22 -18.85 21.40
N ILE A 171 0.20 -18.20 20.85
CA ILE A 171 -1.21 -18.66 20.92
C ILE A 171 -1.47 -19.88 20.04
N VAL A 172 -0.59 -20.12 19.06
CA VAL A 172 -0.59 -21.29 18.15
C VAL A 172 0.86 -21.70 17.89
N ASP A 173 1.21 -22.98 18.09
CA ASP A 173 2.53 -23.55 17.74
C ASP A 173 2.30 -24.84 16.93
N LEU A 174 2.74 -24.84 15.67
CA LEU A 174 2.45 -25.87 14.68
C LEU A 174 3.73 -26.43 14.08
N ASN A 175 3.73 -27.74 13.87
CA ASN A 175 4.68 -28.39 12.96
C ASN A 175 3.92 -29.01 11.75
N PRO A 176 3.55 -28.21 10.74
CA PRO A 176 2.74 -28.67 9.61
C PRO A 176 3.43 -29.71 8.71
N PHE A 177 4.76 -29.79 8.70
CA PHE A 177 5.53 -30.65 7.78
C PHE A 177 6.49 -31.65 8.46
N GLY A 178 6.37 -31.83 9.78
CA GLY A 178 7.08 -32.86 10.56
C GLY A 178 8.59 -32.61 10.67
N PHE A 179 9.40 -33.54 10.14
CA PHE A 179 10.86 -33.42 10.15
C PHE A 179 11.42 -32.71 8.89
N PHE A 180 10.56 -32.01 8.13
CA PHE A 180 11.00 -31.23 6.99
C PHE A 180 11.79 -30.00 7.43
N GLY A 181 12.95 -29.77 6.80
CA GLY A 181 13.88 -28.68 7.16
C GLY A 181 14.09 -27.62 6.07
N GLY A 182 13.27 -27.59 5.02
CA GLY A 182 13.42 -26.61 3.92
C GLY A 182 12.73 -25.26 4.17
N GLY A 183 12.23 -25.02 5.38
CA GLY A 183 11.46 -23.84 5.74
C GLY A 183 9.97 -23.95 5.43
N VAL A 184 9.18 -23.05 6.01
CA VAL A 184 7.74 -22.90 5.79
C VAL A 184 7.42 -21.43 5.55
N ARG A 185 6.61 -21.16 4.52
CA ARG A 185 6.08 -19.84 4.19
C ARG A 185 4.66 -19.74 4.74
N VAL A 186 4.24 -18.54 5.12
CA VAL A 186 2.98 -18.27 5.82
C VAL A 186 2.18 -17.17 5.10
N ALA A 187 0.86 -17.25 5.16
CA ALA A 187 -0.11 -16.24 4.74
C ALA A 187 -1.38 -16.37 5.60
N SER A 188 -2.31 -15.41 5.50
CA SER A 188 -3.54 -15.40 6.33
C SER A 188 -4.69 -14.61 5.70
N GLY A 189 -5.91 -15.00 6.06
CA GLY A 189 -7.18 -14.47 5.57
C GLY A 189 -8.29 -15.44 6.01
N ASP A 190 -9.54 -15.00 6.10
CA ASP A 190 -10.68 -15.88 6.44
C ASP A 190 -11.01 -16.79 5.24
N ILE A 191 -10.65 -18.08 5.28
CA ILE A 191 -10.82 -19.03 4.16
C ILE A 191 -12.12 -19.86 4.30
N ASN A 192 -12.82 -19.75 5.43
CA ASN A 192 -14.01 -20.55 5.74
C ASN A 192 -15.29 -19.74 6.04
N GLY A 193 -15.18 -18.42 6.16
CA GLY A 193 -16.27 -17.50 6.50
C GLY A 193 -16.67 -17.51 7.98
N ASP A 194 -15.77 -17.86 8.91
CA ASP A 194 -16.06 -17.88 10.35
C ASP A 194 -15.83 -16.55 11.09
N GLY A 195 -15.33 -15.54 10.37
CA GLY A 195 -15.10 -14.17 10.87
C GLY A 195 -13.75 -13.98 11.55
N ARG A 196 -12.84 -14.95 11.42
CA ARG A 196 -11.45 -14.91 11.88
C ARG A 196 -10.52 -15.24 10.73
N ALA A 197 -9.30 -14.74 10.80
CA ALA A 197 -8.29 -15.10 9.82
C ALA A 197 -7.77 -16.53 10.07
N ASP A 198 -7.53 -17.28 9.00
CA ASP A 198 -6.96 -18.62 9.02
C ASP A 198 -5.45 -18.60 8.79
N VAL A 199 -4.76 -19.67 9.19
CA VAL A 199 -3.32 -19.82 9.00
C VAL A 199 -3.04 -20.68 7.76
N ILE A 200 -2.60 -20.03 6.68
CA ILE A 200 -2.14 -20.70 5.45
C ILE A 200 -0.65 -20.97 5.56
N VAL A 201 -0.22 -22.20 5.26
CA VAL A 201 1.19 -22.60 5.30
C VAL A 201 1.60 -23.35 4.04
N ALA A 202 2.82 -23.08 3.56
CA ALA A 202 3.38 -23.71 2.38
C ALA A 202 4.80 -24.22 2.61
N ALA A 203 5.09 -25.40 2.08
CA ALA A 203 6.44 -25.97 2.14
C ALA A 203 7.44 -25.14 1.33
N GLY A 204 8.62 -24.89 1.90
CA GLY A 204 9.78 -24.37 1.21
C GLY A 204 10.45 -25.38 0.27
N PRO A 205 11.60 -25.04 -0.33
CA PRO A 205 12.30 -25.91 -1.27
C PRO A 205 12.66 -27.28 -0.67
N GLY A 206 12.35 -28.34 -1.42
CA GLY A 206 12.54 -29.74 -1.03
C GLY A 206 11.32 -30.41 -0.41
N GLY A 207 10.28 -29.67 -0.01
CA GLY A 207 9.09 -30.22 0.65
C GLY A 207 7.97 -30.65 -0.31
N GLY A 208 8.20 -30.54 -1.62
CA GLY A 208 7.14 -30.66 -2.63
C GLY A 208 6.28 -29.39 -2.69
N ALA A 209 5.30 -29.37 -3.59
CA ALA A 209 4.42 -28.24 -3.78
C ALA A 209 3.27 -28.21 -2.75
N HIS A 210 3.52 -28.52 -1.47
CA HIS A 210 2.48 -28.76 -0.47
C HIS A 210 2.00 -27.46 0.19
N VAL A 211 0.70 -27.19 0.12
CA VAL A 211 -0.02 -26.14 0.87
C VAL A 211 -0.98 -26.79 1.87
N LYS A 212 -1.12 -26.19 3.05
CA LYS A 212 -2.14 -26.53 4.07
C LYS A 212 -2.78 -25.27 4.62
N VAL A 213 -4.01 -25.39 5.13
CA VAL A 213 -4.77 -24.29 5.75
C VAL A 213 -5.37 -24.76 7.06
N PHE A 214 -5.28 -23.94 8.11
CA PHE A 214 -5.79 -24.22 9.45
C PHE A 214 -6.74 -23.10 9.92
N SER A 215 -7.97 -23.45 10.29
CA SER A 215 -9.02 -22.54 10.77
C SER A 215 -8.56 -21.76 12.01
N GLY A 216 -8.67 -20.43 11.99
CA GLY A 216 -8.28 -19.57 13.10
C GLY A 216 -9.06 -19.86 14.39
N ALA A 217 -10.38 -20.01 14.26
CA ALA A 217 -11.27 -20.34 15.38
C ALA A 217 -10.99 -21.69 16.06
N THR A 218 -10.32 -22.64 15.38
CA THR A 218 -10.17 -24.03 15.87
C THR A 218 -8.73 -24.54 15.92
N VAL A 219 -7.76 -23.80 15.39
CA VAL A 219 -6.34 -24.05 15.63
C VAL A 219 -5.98 -23.59 17.05
N GLN A 220 -5.22 -24.39 17.79
CA GLN A 220 -4.92 -24.17 19.20
C GLN A 220 -3.44 -24.48 19.48
N ALA A 221 -2.78 -23.68 20.31
CA ALA A 221 -1.54 -24.14 20.94
C ALA A 221 -1.79 -25.37 21.83
N GLN A 222 -0.88 -26.34 21.78
CA GLN A 222 -0.77 -27.42 22.77
C GLN A 222 0.66 -27.51 23.29
N PRO A 223 0.93 -27.12 24.55
CA PRO A 223 2.29 -27.07 25.10
C PRO A 223 3.05 -28.41 25.19
N ASN A 224 2.38 -29.54 24.98
CA ASN A 224 2.87 -30.84 25.50
C ASN A 224 2.42 -32.13 24.79
N ASP A 225 1.57 -32.13 23.75
CA ASP A 225 1.17 -33.38 23.05
C ASP A 225 1.85 -33.63 21.69
N ASN A 226 2.11 -32.58 20.90
CA ASN A 226 2.54 -32.68 19.49
C ASN A 226 1.50 -33.43 18.60
N SER A 227 0.21 -33.38 18.95
CA SER A 227 -0.91 -33.87 18.16
C SER A 227 -1.72 -32.70 17.59
N LEU A 228 -2.03 -32.74 16.29
CA LEU A 228 -2.85 -31.70 15.63
C LEU A 228 -4.34 -31.99 15.86
N ILE A 229 -4.86 -31.58 17.02
CA ILE A 229 -6.26 -31.79 17.40
C ILE A 229 -7.15 -30.67 16.80
N GLY A 230 -7.50 -30.81 15.51
CA GLY A 230 -8.46 -29.93 14.83
C GLY A 230 -7.83 -28.98 13.79
N GLY A 231 -8.56 -27.93 13.44
CA GLY A 231 -8.09 -26.83 12.59
C GLY A 231 -7.96 -27.10 11.09
N THR A 232 -7.52 -28.28 10.64
CA THR A 232 -7.16 -28.48 9.22
C THR A 232 -8.37 -28.32 8.29
N LEU A 233 -8.43 -27.22 7.54
CA LEU A 233 -9.42 -26.97 6.49
C LEU A 233 -9.00 -27.68 5.19
N GLY A 234 -7.73 -27.53 4.80
CA GLY A 234 -7.21 -28.02 3.52
C GLY A 234 -5.77 -28.53 3.55
N SER A 235 -5.44 -29.41 2.62
CA SER A 235 -4.08 -29.95 2.40
C SER A 235 -3.94 -30.46 0.97
N PHE A 236 -3.29 -29.70 0.09
CA PHE A 236 -3.26 -29.95 -1.35
C PHE A 236 -1.93 -29.59 -2.01
N PHE A 237 -1.78 -29.95 -3.29
CA PHE A 237 -0.54 -29.81 -4.06
C PHE A 237 -0.79 -29.03 -5.38
N PRO A 238 -0.85 -27.69 -5.37
CA PRO A 238 -1.12 -26.86 -6.57
C PRO A 238 -0.27 -27.21 -7.80
N TYR A 239 1.00 -27.63 -7.60
CA TYR A 239 1.93 -27.98 -8.67
C TYR A 239 2.36 -29.45 -8.65
N GLY A 240 1.51 -30.32 -8.08
CA GLY A 240 1.74 -31.76 -8.02
C GLY A 240 3.07 -32.12 -7.35
N THR A 241 3.94 -32.82 -8.07
CA THR A 241 5.23 -33.31 -7.58
C THR A 241 6.39 -32.30 -7.65
N PHE A 242 6.12 -31.04 -8.01
CA PHE A 242 7.16 -30.01 -8.12
C PHE A 242 7.91 -29.80 -6.77
N PRO A 243 9.26 -29.92 -6.72
CA PRO A 243 9.98 -29.92 -5.45
C PRO A 243 10.40 -28.54 -4.91
N GLY A 244 10.26 -27.44 -5.67
CA GLY A 244 10.77 -26.11 -5.28
C GLY A 244 9.98 -25.38 -4.18
N GLY A 245 8.91 -25.99 -3.66
CA GLY A 245 8.00 -25.37 -2.69
C GLY A 245 7.02 -24.38 -3.32
N VAL A 246 6.22 -23.72 -2.48
CA VAL A 246 5.15 -22.78 -2.90
C VAL A 246 5.26 -21.46 -2.13
N TYR A 247 5.12 -20.33 -2.81
CA TYR A 247 4.79 -19.03 -2.19
C TYR A 247 3.28 -18.92 -2.10
N VAL A 248 2.77 -18.47 -0.96
CA VAL A 248 1.34 -18.32 -0.68
C VAL A 248 1.01 -16.87 -0.36
N ALA A 249 -0.21 -16.49 -0.74
CA ALA A 249 -0.91 -15.28 -0.34
C ALA A 249 -2.40 -15.60 -0.23
N SER A 250 -3.19 -14.60 0.14
CA SER A 250 -4.64 -14.71 0.27
C SER A 250 -5.31 -13.35 0.05
N GLY A 251 -6.56 -13.41 -0.37
CA GLY A 251 -7.45 -12.28 -0.68
C GLY A 251 -8.70 -12.79 -1.39
N ASP A 252 -9.82 -12.08 -1.32
CA ASP A 252 -11.05 -12.45 -2.03
C ASP A 252 -10.91 -12.16 -3.53
N VAL A 253 -10.35 -13.10 -4.30
CA VAL A 253 -10.11 -12.89 -5.75
C VAL A 253 -11.36 -13.17 -6.60
N ASN A 254 -12.48 -13.53 -5.97
CA ASN A 254 -13.69 -14.01 -6.63
C ASN A 254 -14.98 -13.23 -6.29
N GLY A 255 -14.94 -12.38 -5.28
CA GLY A 255 -16.03 -11.49 -4.84
C GLY A 255 -17.12 -12.19 -4.02
N ASP A 256 -16.83 -13.31 -3.36
CA ASP A 256 -17.81 -14.04 -2.52
C ASP A 256 -17.81 -13.62 -1.04
N GLY A 257 -16.88 -12.76 -0.62
CA GLY A 257 -16.75 -12.21 0.72
C GLY A 257 -15.89 -13.05 1.67
N VAL A 258 -15.21 -14.09 1.18
CA VAL A 258 -14.17 -14.82 1.92
C VAL A 258 -12.87 -14.86 1.11
N ALA A 259 -11.74 -15.03 1.78
CA ALA A 259 -10.44 -15.03 1.10
C ALA A 259 -10.17 -16.36 0.37
N ASP A 260 -9.62 -16.25 -0.83
CA ASP A 260 -9.06 -17.36 -1.60
C ASP A 260 -7.60 -17.64 -1.20
N VAL A 261 -7.13 -18.87 -1.45
CA VAL A 261 -5.72 -19.25 -1.27
C VAL A 261 -4.98 -19.07 -2.60
N ILE A 262 -4.10 -18.07 -2.68
CA ILE A 262 -3.31 -17.73 -3.87
C ILE A 262 -1.93 -18.39 -3.77
N THR A 263 -1.44 -18.93 -4.89
CA THR A 263 -0.19 -19.69 -4.94
C THR A 263 0.68 -19.30 -6.14
N GLY A 264 2.00 -19.26 -5.91
CA GLY A 264 3.04 -19.19 -6.93
C GLY A 264 4.13 -20.24 -6.67
N PRO A 265 4.72 -20.90 -7.69
CA PRO A 265 5.71 -21.94 -7.46
C PRO A 265 7.06 -21.32 -7.04
N GLY A 266 7.83 -22.07 -6.26
CA GLY A 266 9.21 -21.70 -5.91
C GLY A 266 10.19 -21.76 -7.09
N PRO A 267 11.47 -21.38 -6.86
CA PRO A 267 12.50 -21.38 -7.89
C PRO A 267 12.69 -22.74 -8.56
N GLY A 268 12.86 -22.73 -9.88
CA GLY A 268 12.83 -23.94 -10.73
C GLY A 268 11.44 -24.30 -11.26
N GLY A 269 10.39 -23.60 -10.83
CA GLY A 269 9.02 -23.74 -11.33
C GLY A 269 8.67 -22.69 -12.38
N GLY A 270 7.66 -22.98 -13.20
CA GLY A 270 7.15 -22.07 -14.23
C GLY A 270 6.50 -20.80 -13.67
N PRO A 271 5.97 -19.90 -14.52
CA PRO A 271 5.40 -18.64 -14.07
C PRO A 271 3.90 -18.76 -13.71
N ASN A 272 3.41 -19.96 -13.36
CA ASN A 272 1.98 -20.25 -13.26
C ASN A 272 1.40 -19.97 -11.86
N VAL A 273 0.58 -18.93 -11.76
CA VAL A 273 -0.17 -18.57 -10.54
C VAL A 273 -1.52 -19.28 -10.53
N LEU A 274 -1.91 -19.82 -9.36
CA LEU A 274 -3.19 -20.48 -9.15
C LEU A 274 -3.87 -19.94 -7.88
N ALA A 275 -5.19 -19.70 -7.90
CA ALA A 275 -5.98 -19.39 -6.70
C ALA A 275 -7.10 -20.41 -6.46
N PHE A 276 -7.47 -20.63 -5.19
CA PHE A 276 -8.38 -21.70 -4.76
C PHE A 276 -9.33 -21.27 -3.62
N THR A 277 -10.63 -21.31 -3.90
CA THR A 277 -11.71 -21.00 -2.94
C THR A 277 -11.96 -22.15 -1.98
N ASN A 278 -12.22 -21.83 -0.69
CA ASN A 278 -12.67 -22.80 0.33
C ASN A 278 -11.80 -24.08 0.40
N THR A 279 -10.50 -23.95 0.12
CA THR A 279 -9.50 -25.04 0.03
C THR A 279 -9.76 -26.14 -1.02
N THR A 280 -10.63 -25.90 -2.00
CA THR A 280 -10.90 -26.83 -3.10
C THR A 280 -9.64 -27.15 -3.92
N THR A 281 -9.57 -28.34 -4.52
CA THR A 281 -8.40 -28.77 -5.33
C THR A 281 -8.43 -28.32 -6.79
N THR A 282 -9.49 -27.62 -7.21
CA THR A 282 -9.67 -27.10 -8.56
C THR A 282 -9.43 -25.60 -8.50
N PRO A 283 -8.45 -25.05 -9.23
CA PRO A 283 -8.18 -23.62 -9.18
C PRO A 283 -9.29 -22.83 -9.88
N ILE A 284 -9.72 -21.72 -9.26
CA ILE A 284 -10.62 -20.73 -9.87
C ILE A 284 -9.86 -19.79 -10.83
N VAL A 285 -8.58 -19.53 -10.52
CA VAL A 285 -7.66 -18.71 -11.33
C VAL A 285 -6.48 -19.57 -11.77
N ASN A 286 -6.10 -19.51 -13.04
CA ASN A 286 -4.92 -20.22 -13.57
C ASN A 286 -4.31 -19.48 -14.77
N PHE A 287 -3.18 -18.80 -14.58
CA PHE A 287 -2.51 -18.02 -15.62
C PHE A 287 -0.99 -18.02 -15.49
N PHE A 288 -0.29 -17.65 -16.56
CA PHE A 288 1.15 -17.38 -16.53
C PHE A 288 1.42 -15.89 -16.27
N ALA A 289 2.00 -15.57 -15.11
CA ALA A 289 2.37 -14.21 -14.70
C ALA A 289 3.54 -13.62 -15.51
N TYR A 290 4.34 -14.45 -16.19
CA TYR A 290 5.45 -14.05 -17.06
C TYR A 290 5.55 -14.99 -18.26
N GLY A 291 6.43 -14.67 -19.23
CA GLY A 291 6.61 -15.49 -20.43
C GLY A 291 6.86 -16.98 -20.11
N ALA A 292 6.09 -17.88 -20.72
CA ALA A 292 5.91 -19.28 -20.29
C ALA A 292 7.18 -20.19 -20.26
N LEU A 293 8.34 -19.69 -20.69
CA LEU A 293 9.64 -20.37 -20.57
C LEU A 293 10.47 -19.91 -19.35
N PHE A 294 9.98 -18.94 -18.58
CA PHE A 294 10.61 -18.48 -17.34
C PHE A 294 10.43 -19.53 -16.24
N ASN A 295 11.53 -19.96 -15.60
CA ASN A 295 11.55 -21.02 -14.59
C ASN A 295 12.07 -20.54 -13.22
N GLY A 296 11.98 -19.25 -12.92
CA GLY A 296 12.38 -18.69 -11.62
C GLY A 296 11.30 -18.80 -10.53
N GLY A 297 10.09 -19.25 -10.87
CA GLY A 297 8.93 -19.21 -9.99
C GLY A 297 8.31 -17.81 -9.85
N VAL A 298 7.25 -17.71 -9.05
CA VAL A 298 6.48 -16.48 -8.79
C VAL A 298 6.28 -16.31 -7.29
N ARG A 299 6.55 -15.11 -6.79
CA ARG A 299 6.14 -14.67 -5.45
C ARG A 299 4.83 -13.91 -5.60
N VAL A 300 3.88 -14.12 -4.69
CA VAL A 300 2.50 -13.62 -4.79
C VAL A 300 2.11 -12.81 -3.56
N ALA A 301 1.22 -11.84 -3.75
CA ALA A 301 0.47 -11.10 -2.73
C ALA A 301 -0.91 -10.72 -3.31
N SER A 302 -1.82 -10.21 -2.48
CA SER A 302 -3.11 -9.66 -2.93
C SER A 302 -3.46 -8.34 -2.25
N VAL A 303 -4.27 -7.54 -2.93
CA VAL A 303 -5.00 -6.36 -2.39
C VAL A 303 -6.01 -5.88 -3.43
N ASP A 304 -7.22 -5.51 -3.01
CA ASP A 304 -8.20 -4.69 -3.74
C ASP A 304 -7.55 -3.35 -4.13
N PHE A 305 -6.98 -3.30 -5.35
CA PHE A 305 -6.05 -2.25 -5.78
C PHE A 305 -6.80 -1.11 -6.47
N ASP A 306 -7.73 -1.43 -7.36
CA ASP A 306 -8.55 -0.45 -8.09
C ASP A 306 -9.85 -0.06 -7.37
N GLY A 307 -10.26 -0.81 -6.35
CA GLY A 307 -11.42 -0.52 -5.52
C GLY A 307 -12.71 -1.24 -5.93
N ASP A 308 -12.67 -2.17 -6.89
CA ASP A 308 -13.84 -2.93 -7.34
C ASP A 308 -14.36 -3.98 -6.33
N LYS A 309 -13.60 -4.21 -5.24
CA LYS A 309 -13.83 -5.17 -4.14
C LYS A 309 -13.42 -6.62 -4.41
N PHE A 310 -12.67 -6.89 -5.46
CA PHE A 310 -11.95 -8.14 -5.67
C PHE A 310 -10.48 -7.90 -5.31
N ASP A 311 -9.88 -8.75 -4.48
CA ASP A 311 -8.45 -8.61 -4.15
C ASP A 311 -7.58 -8.94 -5.37
N ASP A 312 -6.94 -7.95 -5.96
CA ASP A 312 -6.10 -8.09 -7.15
C ASP A 312 -4.80 -8.83 -6.85
N ILE A 313 -4.33 -9.63 -7.82
CA ILE A 313 -3.16 -10.49 -7.64
C ILE A 313 -1.89 -9.74 -8.00
N ILE A 314 -1.07 -9.43 -7.00
CA ILE A 314 0.29 -8.90 -7.19
C ILE A 314 1.25 -10.07 -7.40
N THR A 315 2.09 -9.98 -8.44
CA THR A 315 3.11 -10.96 -8.77
C THR A 315 4.50 -10.32 -8.83
N GLY A 316 5.46 -10.94 -8.13
CA GLY A 316 6.89 -10.62 -8.20
C GLY A 316 7.68 -11.76 -8.83
N ALA A 317 8.49 -11.47 -9.84
CA ALA A 317 9.26 -12.47 -10.55
C ALA A 317 10.29 -13.12 -9.60
N GLY A 318 10.47 -14.43 -9.67
CA GLY A 318 11.50 -15.14 -8.90
C GLY A 318 12.93 -14.93 -9.44
N PRO A 319 13.93 -15.62 -8.87
CA PRO A 319 15.32 -15.53 -9.32
C PRO A 319 15.49 -15.75 -10.82
N THR A 320 16.44 -15.03 -11.43
CA THR A 320 16.64 -14.88 -12.88
C THR A 320 15.48 -14.25 -13.67
N GLY A 321 14.38 -13.87 -13.02
CA GLY A 321 13.28 -13.08 -13.63
C GLY A 321 13.52 -11.59 -13.63
N GLY A 322 14.71 -11.16 -13.19
CA GLY A 322 15.06 -9.76 -13.02
C GLY A 322 14.37 -9.17 -11.80
N GLN A 323 13.61 -8.11 -12.05
CA GLN A 323 12.94 -7.26 -11.07
C GLN A 323 11.47 -6.97 -11.43
N HIS A 324 10.85 -7.77 -12.29
CA HIS A 324 9.49 -7.49 -12.81
C HIS A 324 8.41 -7.70 -11.74
N VAL A 325 7.59 -6.66 -11.51
CA VAL A 325 6.34 -6.73 -10.74
C VAL A 325 5.15 -6.45 -11.65
N ARG A 326 4.03 -7.18 -11.46
CA ARG A 326 2.74 -6.94 -12.13
C ARG A 326 1.61 -7.03 -11.11
N ILE A 327 0.56 -6.23 -11.29
CA ILE A 327 -0.73 -6.31 -10.58
C ILE A 327 -1.78 -6.70 -11.61
N ILE A 328 -2.53 -7.78 -11.37
CA ILE A 328 -3.49 -8.34 -12.33
C ILE A 328 -4.89 -8.26 -11.74
N SER A 329 -5.83 -7.67 -12.50
CA SER A 329 -7.23 -7.51 -12.07
C SER A 329 -7.89 -8.87 -11.83
N SER A 330 -8.37 -9.09 -10.60
CA SER A 330 -9.02 -10.34 -10.18
C SER A 330 -10.43 -10.49 -10.74
N LEU A 331 -11.23 -9.41 -10.76
CA LEU A 331 -12.55 -9.38 -11.40
C LEU A 331 -12.48 -9.76 -12.88
N VAL A 332 -11.56 -9.14 -13.64
CA VAL A 332 -11.45 -9.38 -15.09
C VAL A 332 -10.94 -10.80 -15.36
N LEU A 333 -10.02 -11.30 -14.54
CA LEU A 333 -9.45 -12.64 -14.66
C LEU A 333 -10.46 -13.74 -14.33
N THR A 334 -11.28 -13.59 -13.29
CA THR A 334 -12.35 -14.55 -12.94
C THR A 334 -13.54 -14.47 -13.89
N THR A 335 -13.96 -13.27 -14.29
CA THR A 335 -15.13 -13.07 -15.17
C THR A 335 -14.87 -13.46 -16.63
N PHE A 336 -13.67 -13.16 -17.16
CA PHE A 336 -13.35 -13.33 -18.59
C PHE A 336 -12.19 -14.31 -18.86
N GLY A 337 -11.63 -14.94 -17.83
CA GLY A 337 -10.53 -15.92 -17.98
C GLY A 337 -9.23 -15.33 -18.56
N THR A 338 -9.09 -14.00 -18.54
CA THR A 338 -8.02 -13.27 -19.23
C THR A 338 -7.29 -12.38 -18.21
N PRO A 339 -5.97 -12.56 -17.98
CA PRO A 339 -5.22 -11.71 -17.07
C PRO A 339 -4.99 -10.34 -17.69
N THR A 340 -5.55 -9.31 -17.07
CA THR A 340 -5.37 -7.90 -17.44
C THR A 340 -4.51 -7.21 -16.39
N ASP A 341 -3.44 -6.55 -16.82
CA ASP A 341 -2.56 -5.79 -15.92
C ASP A 341 -3.21 -4.46 -15.54
N LEU A 342 -3.39 -4.23 -14.23
CA LEU A 342 -3.69 -2.92 -13.66
C LEU A 342 -2.41 -2.07 -13.56
N ALA A 343 -1.27 -2.71 -13.25
CA ALA A 343 0.04 -2.06 -13.23
C ALA A 343 1.17 -3.06 -13.56
N THR A 344 2.27 -2.55 -14.10
CA THR A 344 3.51 -3.32 -14.35
C THR A 344 4.74 -2.43 -14.21
N PHE A 345 5.70 -2.80 -13.36
CA PHE A 345 6.84 -1.94 -13.05
C PHE A 345 8.11 -2.71 -12.63
N PHE A 346 9.17 -1.93 -12.41
CA PHE A 346 10.56 -2.35 -12.23
C PHE A 346 11.21 -1.47 -11.13
N PRO A 347 11.23 -1.89 -9.85
CA PRO A 347 11.60 -1.06 -8.70
C PRO A 347 13.11 -1.05 -8.32
N TYR A 348 13.96 -1.73 -9.10
CA TYR A 348 15.40 -1.87 -8.88
C TYR A 348 16.22 -1.50 -10.13
N ASP A 349 17.54 -1.70 -10.09
CA ASP A 349 18.39 -1.60 -11.29
C ASP A 349 18.15 -2.79 -12.25
N ALA A 350 18.32 -2.56 -13.57
CA ALA A 350 18.12 -3.57 -14.60
C ALA A 350 19.09 -4.78 -14.52
N SER A 351 20.21 -4.67 -13.80
CA SER A 351 21.11 -5.79 -13.52
C SER A 351 20.67 -6.67 -12.34
N PHE A 352 19.70 -6.23 -11.53
CA PHE A 352 19.17 -7.04 -10.43
C PHE A 352 18.46 -8.28 -10.95
N THR A 353 18.83 -9.45 -10.41
CA THR A 353 18.32 -10.77 -10.85
C THR A 353 17.90 -11.70 -9.71
N GLY A 354 17.80 -11.20 -8.48
CA GLY A 354 17.40 -11.98 -7.30
C GLY A 354 15.90 -12.28 -7.19
N GLY A 355 15.09 -11.67 -8.05
CA GLY A 355 13.62 -11.69 -7.97
C GLY A 355 13.07 -10.83 -6.84
N VAL A 356 11.79 -10.44 -6.92
CA VAL A 356 11.16 -9.42 -6.06
C VAL A 356 10.18 -10.04 -5.06
N PHE A 357 10.29 -9.73 -3.76
CA PHE A 357 9.19 -10.02 -2.82
C PHE A 357 8.19 -8.87 -2.87
N VAL A 358 6.90 -9.22 -2.85
CA VAL A 358 5.78 -8.29 -3.00
C VAL A 358 4.83 -8.44 -1.81
N ALA A 359 4.16 -7.36 -1.44
CA ALA A 359 3.04 -7.32 -0.51
C ALA A 359 2.01 -6.30 -1.01
N GLY A 360 0.73 -6.57 -0.77
CA GLY A 360 -0.35 -5.62 -0.93
C GLY A 360 -0.76 -5.05 0.42
N SER A 361 -1.27 -3.82 0.42
CA SER A 361 -2.01 -3.25 1.54
C SER A 361 -2.92 -2.16 0.99
N LYS A 362 -4.20 -2.22 1.33
CA LYS A 362 -5.11 -1.12 1.03
C LYS A 362 -4.76 0.03 1.97
N VAL A 363 -3.98 0.98 1.47
CA VAL A 363 -3.79 2.25 2.16
C VAL A 363 -5.10 3.01 2.03
N SER A 364 -5.95 2.92 3.05
CA SER A 364 -7.00 3.91 3.28
C SER A 364 -6.29 5.22 3.62
N LEU A 365 -5.98 5.99 2.58
CA LEU A 365 -5.30 7.28 2.70
C LEU A 365 -6.10 8.16 3.66
N THR A 366 -5.43 8.67 4.69
CA THR A 366 -6.03 9.63 5.63
C THR A 366 -5.96 11.01 4.99
N GLY A 367 -6.82 11.19 4.00
CA GLY A 367 -6.97 12.33 3.11
C GLY A 367 -8.23 12.09 2.27
N GLY A 368 -8.87 13.14 1.78
CA GLY A 368 -10.09 12.99 0.99
C GLY A 368 -9.83 12.52 -0.43
N SER A 369 -10.87 12.61 -1.26
CA SER A 369 -10.75 12.40 -2.70
C SER A 369 -9.85 13.48 -3.31
N PRO A 370 -9.12 13.20 -4.40
CA PRO A 370 -8.45 14.26 -5.15
C PRO A 370 -9.42 15.38 -5.56
N LEU A 371 -9.07 16.65 -5.34
CA LEU A 371 -9.83 17.76 -5.94
C LEU A 371 -9.73 17.67 -7.47
N ARG A 372 -10.89 17.69 -8.13
CA ARG A 372 -10.99 17.55 -9.59
C ARG A 372 -11.44 18.83 -10.29
N LEU A 373 -11.15 18.90 -11.59
CA LEU A 373 -11.75 19.86 -12.49
C LEU A 373 -13.25 19.57 -12.67
N ALA A 374 -14.05 20.61 -12.94
CA ALA A 374 -15.47 20.47 -13.27
C ALA A 374 -15.69 19.70 -14.59
N GLU A 375 -16.76 18.90 -14.65
CA GLU A 375 -17.05 18.07 -15.83
C GLU A 375 -17.35 18.90 -17.08
N GLY A 376 -16.88 18.41 -18.24
CA GLY A 376 -17.09 19.06 -19.53
C GLY A 376 -16.19 20.26 -19.80
N ILE A 377 -15.30 20.64 -18.87
CA ILE A 377 -14.15 21.49 -19.15
C ILE A 377 -13.10 20.66 -19.90
N SER A 378 -12.31 21.29 -20.77
CA SER A 378 -11.20 20.63 -21.47
C SER A 378 -10.10 21.64 -21.81
N PRO A 379 -8.83 21.21 -21.83
CA PRO A 379 -7.70 22.08 -22.13
C PRO A 379 -7.75 22.64 -23.55
N SER A 380 -7.12 23.80 -23.72
CA SER A 380 -6.96 24.42 -25.04
C SER A 380 -5.89 23.67 -25.86
N SER A 381 -5.82 23.94 -27.17
CA SER A 381 -4.74 23.38 -28.01
C SER A 381 -3.38 24.06 -27.81
N GLU A 382 -3.30 25.13 -27.03
CA GLU A 382 -2.03 25.80 -26.68
C GLU A 382 -1.49 25.21 -25.36
N PRO A 383 -0.22 24.78 -25.31
CA PRO A 383 0.36 24.17 -24.11
C PRO A 383 0.56 25.21 -23.01
N VAL A 384 0.19 24.86 -21.78
CA VAL A 384 0.42 25.71 -20.60
C VAL A 384 1.82 25.48 -20.04
N SER A 385 2.37 26.48 -19.34
CA SER A 385 3.62 26.32 -18.57
C SER A 385 3.29 25.75 -17.19
N PRO A 386 3.91 24.64 -16.76
CA PRO A 386 3.65 24.07 -15.45
C PRO A 386 4.19 24.95 -14.32
N ILE A 387 3.58 24.82 -13.14
CA ILE A 387 4.04 25.47 -11.90
C ILE A 387 5.26 24.73 -11.31
N THR A 388 5.88 25.33 -10.29
CA THR A 388 7.02 24.76 -9.58
C THR A 388 6.85 24.86 -8.07
N ASN A 389 7.63 24.10 -7.29
CA ASN A 389 7.62 24.18 -5.82
C ASN A 389 7.97 25.59 -5.28
N ALA A 390 8.57 26.47 -6.09
CA ALA A 390 8.80 27.87 -5.71
C ALA A 390 7.51 28.70 -5.73
N ASP A 391 6.58 28.41 -6.64
CA ASP A 391 5.29 29.10 -6.77
C ASP A 391 4.37 28.77 -5.59
N LEU A 392 4.47 27.56 -5.04
CA LEU A 392 3.71 27.12 -3.86
C LEU A 392 4.03 27.90 -2.58
N THR A 393 5.22 28.49 -2.43
CA THR A 393 5.69 29.02 -1.13
C THR A 393 4.76 30.12 -0.59
N ALA A 394 4.50 31.17 -1.38
CA ALA A 394 3.63 32.28 -0.95
C ALA A 394 2.14 31.88 -0.87
N ILE A 395 1.73 30.88 -1.66
CA ILE A 395 0.39 30.31 -1.62
C ILE A 395 0.16 29.55 -0.30
N THR A 396 1.15 28.76 0.12
CA THR A 396 1.12 27.98 1.37
C THR A 396 1.06 28.89 2.60
N GLU A 397 1.89 29.93 2.65
CA GLU A 397 1.85 30.95 3.72
C GLU A 397 0.46 31.62 3.81
N ALA A 398 -0.13 32.00 2.67
CA ALA A 398 -1.47 32.59 2.63
C ALA A 398 -2.59 31.59 2.95
N ALA A 399 -2.40 30.31 2.66
CA ALA A 399 -3.34 29.25 2.98
C ALA A 399 -3.41 29.01 4.51
N ILE A 400 -2.27 28.84 5.19
CA ILE A 400 -2.21 28.68 6.66
C ILE A 400 -2.83 29.90 7.36
N ALA A 401 -2.51 31.12 6.90
CA ALA A 401 -3.08 32.35 7.44
C ALA A 401 -4.62 32.45 7.32
N ARG A 402 -5.23 31.78 6.32
CA ARG A 402 -6.69 31.70 6.19
C ARG A 402 -7.31 30.69 7.15
N PHE A 403 -6.64 29.57 7.43
CA PHE A 403 -7.06 28.64 8.48
C PHE A 403 -6.95 29.29 9.88
N GLU A 404 -5.88 30.05 10.16
CA GLU A 404 -5.74 30.84 11.40
C GLU A 404 -6.89 31.87 11.51
N ALA A 405 -7.14 32.64 10.45
CA ALA A 405 -8.20 33.64 10.43
C ALA A 405 -9.62 33.07 10.52
N ALA A 406 -9.84 31.81 10.09
CA ALA A 406 -11.10 31.09 10.23
C ALA A 406 -11.28 30.40 11.59
N GLY A 407 -10.24 30.35 12.44
CA GLY A 407 -10.31 29.83 13.80
C GLY A 407 -9.76 28.42 14.02
N ALA A 408 -8.89 27.92 13.15
CA ALA A 408 -8.21 26.63 13.35
C ALA A 408 -7.39 26.60 14.66
N SER A 409 -7.28 25.43 15.29
CA SER A 409 -6.60 25.30 16.59
C SER A 409 -5.07 25.39 16.46
N GLU A 410 -4.36 25.70 17.56
CA GLU A 410 -2.88 25.64 17.60
C GLU A 410 -2.34 24.26 17.18
N THR A 411 -3.08 23.18 17.43
CA THR A 411 -2.72 21.83 17.00
C THR A 411 -2.89 21.63 15.50
N ASP A 412 -3.97 22.18 14.92
CA ASP A 412 -4.27 22.06 13.49
C ASP A 412 -3.32 22.90 12.65
N LEU A 413 -3.05 24.14 13.08
CA LEU A 413 -2.03 24.98 12.46
C LEU A 413 -0.65 24.31 12.50
N ALA A 414 -0.27 23.71 13.63
CA ALA A 414 0.98 22.95 13.75
C ALA A 414 1.02 21.70 12.84
N ARG A 415 -0.12 21.11 12.46
CA ARG A 415 -0.17 20.06 11.42
C ARG A 415 0.14 20.67 10.04
N LEU A 416 -0.60 21.71 9.65
CA LEU A 416 -0.42 22.40 8.36
C LEU A 416 1.00 22.97 8.16
N GLU A 417 1.62 23.50 9.22
CA GLU A 417 3.02 23.96 9.20
C GLU A 417 4.05 22.83 8.94
N THR A 418 3.66 21.57 9.14
CA THR A 418 4.53 20.40 8.91
C THR A 418 4.19 19.60 7.65
N THR A 419 3.13 19.96 6.93
CA THR A 419 2.72 19.27 5.70
C THR A 419 3.74 19.43 4.58
N SER A 420 4.13 18.32 3.94
CA SER A 420 4.97 18.35 2.73
C SER A 420 4.08 18.71 1.54
N ILE A 421 4.43 19.73 0.74
CA ILE A 421 3.66 20.08 -0.48
C ILE A 421 4.60 20.10 -1.68
N GLN A 422 4.26 19.35 -2.72
CA GLN A 422 5.10 19.17 -3.91
C GLN A 422 4.26 19.23 -5.19
N VAL A 423 4.84 19.74 -6.28
CA VAL A 423 4.24 19.69 -7.62
C VAL A 423 4.55 18.35 -8.28
N ALA A 424 3.52 17.70 -8.83
CA ALA A 424 3.62 16.46 -9.61
C ALA A 424 2.69 16.51 -10.84
N ASP A 425 2.95 15.69 -11.85
CA ASP A 425 1.98 15.44 -12.93
C ASP A 425 0.98 14.39 -12.41
N LEU A 426 -0.25 14.80 -12.10
CA LEU A 426 -1.31 13.93 -11.59
C LEU A 426 -2.18 13.36 -12.73
N GLY A 427 -2.27 14.11 -13.84
CA GLY A 427 -3.01 13.73 -15.03
C GLY A 427 -4.53 13.65 -14.88
N SER A 428 -5.19 13.20 -15.95
CA SER A 428 -6.66 13.07 -16.03
C SER A 428 -7.37 14.41 -15.76
N ASP A 429 -8.29 14.48 -14.79
CA ASP A 429 -8.97 15.69 -14.33
C ASP A 429 -8.53 16.13 -12.92
N LEU A 430 -7.39 15.62 -12.42
CA LEU A 430 -6.88 15.88 -11.06
C LEU A 430 -6.22 17.26 -10.94
N LEU A 431 -6.35 17.88 -9.76
CA LEU A 431 -5.76 19.20 -9.45
C LEU A 431 -4.95 19.17 -8.15
N GLY A 432 -5.39 18.41 -7.16
CA GLY A 432 -4.70 18.16 -5.89
C GLY A 432 -4.96 16.74 -5.39
N LEU A 433 -4.12 16.27 -4.46
CA LEU A 433 -4.27 15.00 -3.77
C LEU A 433 -3.53 15.00 -2.42
N THR A 434 -4.27 14.73 -1.35
CA THR A 434 -3.75 14.59 0.02
C THR A 434 -3.43 13.13 0.37
N LEU A 435 -2.24 12.91 0.90
CA LEU A 435 -1.66 11.62 1.27
C LEU A 435 -1.17 11.69 2.73
N GLY A 436 -2.09 11.66 3.70
CA GLY A 436 -1.75 11.76 5.12
C GLY A 436 -1.28 13.17 5.49
N ASN A 437 0.04 13.39 5.57
CA ASN A 437 0.64 14.70 5.82
C ASN A 437 1.47 15.22 4.62
N SER A 438 1.31 14.63 3.44
CA SER A 438 1.82 15.13 2.17
C SER A 438 0.69 15.53 1.24
N ILE A 439 0.92 16.56 0.42
CA ILE A 439 0.02 17.03 -0.62
C ILE A 439 0.78 17.07 -1.94
N LEU A 440 0.20 16.45 -2.97
CA LEU A 440 0.61 16.62 -4.35
C LEU A 440 -0.34 17.61 -5.03
N ILE A 441 0.21 18.63 -5.67
CA ILE A 441 -0.53 19.56 -6.54
C ILE A 441 -0.16 19.24 -7.98
N ASP A 442 -1.15 19.27 -8.90
CA ASP A 442 -0.90 19.02 -10.32
C ASP A 442 0.07 20.04 -10.94
N ALA A 443 0.73 19.65 -12.03
CA ALA A 443 1.74 20.48 -12.68
C ALA A 443 1.14 21.59 -13.55
N ASP A 444 0.06 21.31 -14.30
CA ASP A 444 -0.52 22.26 -15.27
C ASP A 444 -2.05 22.44 -15.16
N ALA A 445 -2.63 21.98 -14.06
CA ALA A 445 -4.07 21.99 -13.75
C ALA A 445 -4.88 21.23 -14.82
N ALA A 446 -4.52 19.98 -15.10
CA ALA A 446 -5.13 19.16 -16.17
C ALA A 446 -5.15 19.88 -17.54
N GLY A 447 -4.05 20.57 -17.86
CA GLY A 447 -3.84 21.37 -19.07
C GLY A 447 -4.60 22.71 -19.13
N ILE A 448 -5.31 23.11 -18.07
CA ILE A 448 -6.04 24.39 -17.99
C ILE A 448 -5.11 25.55 -17.60
N GLY A 449 -4.13 25.27 -16.76
CA GLY A 449 -3.25 26.23 -16.12
C GLY A 449 -3.74 26.72 -14.78
N PHE A 450 -2.81 26.82 -13.83
CA PHE A 450 -3.02 27.54 -12.59
C PHE A 450 -2.95 29.05 -12.77
N PHE A 451 -3.84 29.77 -12.09
CA PHE A 451 -3.62 31.13 -11.66
C PHE A 451 -2.74 31.09 -10.40
N VAL A 452 -1.48 31.44 -10.56
CA VAL A 452 -0.55 31.69 -9.45
C VAL A 452 -0.70 33.14 -9.05
N ASP A 453 -1.26 33.36 -7.86
CA ASP A 453 -1.46 34.68 -7.28
C ASP A 453 -0.15 35.25 -6.71
N VAL A 454 0.14 36.52 -6.99
CA VAL A 454 1.33 37.23 -6.48
C VAL A 454 1.06 37.99 -5.18
N THR A 455 -0.21 38.15 -4.82
CA THR A 455 -0.71 38.82 -3.62
C THR A 455 -1.81 37.98 -2.93
N PRO A 456 -1.59 36.67 -2.66
CA PRO A 456 -2.63 35.71 -2.23
C PRO A 456 -3.30 35.99 -0.87
N GLY A 457 -2.95 37.08 -0.19
CA GLY A 457 -3.58 37.55 1.05
C GLY A 457 -4.53 38.75 0.91
N ASP A 458 -4.74 39.33 -0.29
CA ASP A 458 -5.60 40.52 -0.46
C ASP A 458 -6.86 40.34 -1.34
N ASP A 459 -6.97 39.23 -2.08
CA ASP A 459 -8.13 38.84 -2.90
C ASP A 459 -8.60 39.86 -3.95
N LEU A 460 -7.73 40.77 -4.39
CA LEU A 460 -8.09 41.84 -5.34
C LEU A 460 -8.56 41.31 -6.71
N GLU A 461 -8.12 40.11 -7.09
CA GLU A 461 -8.44 39.43 -8.34
C GLU A 461 -9.83 38.79 -8.36
N PHE A 462 -10.53 38.70 -7.22
CA PHE A 462 -11.77 37.93 -7.06
C PHE A 462 -12.90 38.71 -6.37
N GLN A 463 -14.14 38.31 -6.62
CA GLN A 463 -15.31 38.84 -5.89
C GLN A 463 -15.47 38.10 -4.56
N THR A 464 -15.07 38.72 -3.45
CA THR A 464 -15.17 38.15 -2.08
C THR A 464 -16.58 37.67 -1.68
N ALA A 465 -17.64 38.13 -2.36
CA ALA A 465 -19.02 37.70 -2.11
C ALA A 465 -19.48 36.48 -2.93
N THR A 466 -18.69 36.00 -3.91
CA THR A 466 -19.08 34.91 -4.84
C THR A 466 -17.92 34.04 -5.35
N GLY A 467 -16.68 34.36 -4.98
CA GLY A 467 -15.46 33.68 -5.45
C GLY A 467 -15.05 33.96 -6.90
N TYR A 468 -15.87 34.60 -7.73
CA TYR A 468 -15.57 34.70 -9.17
C TYR A 468 -14.58 35.80 -9.56
N ALA A 469 -13.64 35.46 -10.44
CA ALA A 469 -12.52 36.29 -10.88
C ALA A 469 -12.92 37.61 -11.56
N LEU A 470 -12.53 38.71 -10.94
CA LEU A 470 -12.47 40.05 -11.52
C LEU A 470 -11.32 40.16 -12.53
N ALA A 471 -10.15 39.58 -12.24
CA ALA A 471 -8.98 39.66 -13.09
C ALA A 471 -9.07 38.71 -14.30
N PRO A 472 -8.92 39.19 -15.56
CA PRO A 472 -8.91 38.35 -16.75
C PRO A 472 -7.94 37.15 -16.68
N GLU A 473 -6.76 37.36 -16.13
CA GLU A 473 -5.67 36.37 -15.97
C GLU A 473 -5.98 35.20 -15.01
N ALA A 474 -7.05 35.33 -14.23
CA ALA A 474 -7.58 34.29 -13.34
C ALA A 474 -8.86 33.61 -13.87
N ARG A 475 -9.67 34.29 -14.69
CA ARG A 475 -11.00 33.79 -15.13
C ARG A 475 -10.97 32.45 -15.88
N ASP A 476 -9.97 32.26 -16.72
CA ASP A 476 -9.87 31.09 -17.58
C ASP A 476 -8.88 30.03 -17.02
N ARG A 477 -8.53 30.13 -15.71
CA ARG A 477 -7.54 29.29 -15.03
C ARG A 477 -8.00 28.80 -13.65
N VAL A 478 -7.40 27.73 -13.14
CA VAL A 478 -7.70 27.17 -11.80
C VAL A 478 -6.98 28.00 -10.73
N ASP A 479 -7.67 28.42 -9.67
CA ASP A 479 -7.04 29.17 -8.57
C ASP A 479 -6.17 28.25 -7.70
N LEU A 480 -4.85 28.43 -7.75
CA LEU A 480 -3.89 27.57 -7.04
C LEU A 480 -4.07 27.62 -5.52
N LEU A 481 -4.43 28.80 -4.99
CA LEU A 481 -4.70 28.98 -3.56
C LEU A 481 -5.89 28.14 -3.10
N THR A 482 -6.95 28.05 -3.91
CA THR A 482 -8.12 27.23 -3.59
C THR A 482 -7.79 25.73 -3.54
N VAL A 483 -6.92 25.23 -4.43
CA VAL A 483 -6.49 23.82 -4.37
C VAL A 483 -5.69 23.55 -3.10
N VAL A 484 -4.69 24.37 -2.79
CA VAL A 484 -3.90 24.22 -1.54
C VAL A 484 -4.78 24.31 -0.29
N LEU A 485 -5.80 25.17 -0.27
CA LEU A 485 -6.76 25.26 0.83
C LEU A 485 -7.63 24.00 0.99
N HIS A 486 -8.07 23.37 -0.11
CA HIS A 486 -8.88 22.16 -0.09
C HIS A 486 -8.07 20.95 0.43
N GLU A 487 -6.86 20.77 -0.10
CA GLU A 487 -5.96 19.70 0.34
C GLU A 487 -5.53 19.88 1.81
N PHE A 488 -5.27 21.11 2.27
CA PHE A 488 -5.06 21.38 3.70
C PHE A 488 -6.26 21.01 4.58
N ALA A 489 -7.50 21.22 4.10
CA ALA A 489 -8.67 20.80 4.84
C ALA A 489 -8.77 19.26 4.95
N HIS A 490 -8.36 18.51 3.92
CA HIS A 490 -8.20 17.05 4.01
C HIS A 490 -7.11 16.64 5.02
N VAL A 491 -5.97 17.36 5.08
CA VAL A 491 -4.94 17.12 6.11
C VAL A 491 -5.53 17.29 7.51
N LEU A 492 -6.43 18.27 7.72
CA LEU A 492 -7.12 18.40 9.02
C LEU A 492 -8.09 17.26 9.32
N GLY A 493 -8.69 16.66 8.28
CA GLY A 493 -9.63 15.54 8.36
C GLY A 493 -11.02 15.85 7.82
N LEU A 494 -11.20 16.93 7.05
CA LEU A 494 -12.48 17.27 6.43
C LEU A 494 -12.74 16.38 5.19
N PRO A 495 -13.93 15.76 5.08
CA PRO A 495 -14.32 14.97 3.91
C PRO A 495 -14.77 15.86 2.75
N ASP A 496 -14.83 15.25 1.55
CA ASP A 496 -15.47 15.84 0.38
C ASP A 496 -16.96 16.13 0.59
N LEU A 497 -17.45 17.13 -0.13
CA LEU A 497 -18.87 17.42 -0.33
C LEU A 497 -19.21 17.38 -1.83
N ASP A 498 -20.45 17.02 -2.17
CA ASP A 498 -20.92 17.00 -3.57
C ASP A 498 -20.98 18.44 -4.12
N SER A 499 -20.18 18.75 -5.14
CA SER A 499 -20.13 20.08 -5.78
C SER A 499 -21.44 20.50 -6.46
N SER A 500 -22.42 19.61 -6.61
CA SER A 500 -23.77 19.96 -7.04
C SER A 500 -24.67 20.53 -5.93
N GLU A 501 -24.29 20.39 -4.65
CA GLU A 501 -25.02 20.97 -3.50
C GLU A 501 -24.54 22.39 -3.13
N ASP A 502 -23.24 22.59 -2.84
CA ASP A 502 -22.61 23.93 -2.74
C ASP A 502 -21.24 23.98 -3.46
N PRO A 503 -21.17 24.39 -4.74
CA PRO A 503 -19.91 24.50 -5.47
C PRO A 503 -18.96 25.60 -4.93
N GLN A 504 -19.42 26.47 -4.03
CA GLN A 504 -18.63 27.51 -3.36
C GLN A 504 -18.17 27.09 -1.94
N ASN A 505 -18.56 25.92 -1.43
CA ASN A 505 -17.94 25.37 -0.23
C ASN A 505 -16.49 24.97 -0.53
N LEU A 506 -15.59 25.09 0.45
CA LEU A 506 -14.19 24.70 0.29
C LEU A 506 -14.05 23.23 -0.18
N MET A 507 -14.81 22.33 0.43
CA MET A 507 -14.71 20.86 0.29
C MET A 507 -15.47 20.27 -0.91
N ALA A 508 -16.04 21.10 -1.78
CA ALA A 508 -16.77 20.59 -2.94
C ALA A 508 -15.83 19.88 -3.95
N ASP A 509 -16.11 18.61 -4.24
CA ASP A 509 -15.25 17.62 -4.95
C ASP A 509 -14.70 18.06 -6.32
N ARG A 510 -15.39 18.98 -7.00
CA ARG A 510 -14.97 19.56 -8.28
C ARG A 510 -14.95 21.09 -8.26
N ILE A 511 -14.02 21.69 -8.99
CA ILE A 511 -13.88 23.14 -9.16
C ILE A 511 -13.86 23.59 -10.64
N THR A 512 -14.50 24.73 -10.90
CA THR A 512 -14.51 25.41 -12.22
C THR A 512 -13.43 26.49 -12.27
N PRO A 513 -12.73 26.68 -13.40
CA PRO A 513 -11.80 27.80 -13.59
C PRO A 513 -12.44 29.17 -13.30
N GLY A 514 -11.63 30.12 -12.81
CA GLY A 514 -12.08 31.46 -12.45
C GLY A 514 -12.85 31.57 -11.13
N LEU A 515 -12.89 30.50 -10.32
CA LEU A 515 -13.46 30.48 -8.97
C LEU A 515 -12.35 30.35 -7.91
N ARG A 516 -12.35 31.26 -6.93
CA ARG A 516 -11.65 31.13 -5.65
C ARG A 516 -12.66 30.74 -4.56
N ARG A 517 -12.31 29.78 -3.70
CA ARG A 517 -13.05 29.44 -2.47
C ARG A 517 -12.36 30.05 -1.26
N PHE A 518 -13.07 30.10 -0.14
CA PHE A 518 -12.61 30.70 1.10
C PHE A 518 -12.85 29.72 2.25
N VAL A 519 -11.90 29.58 3.17
CA VAL A 519 -12.11 28.90 4.46
C VAL A 519 -13.12 29.70 5.26
N ARG A 520 -14.15 29.03 5.78
CA ARG A 520 -15.16 29.62 6.66
C ARG A 520 -15.10 28.97 8.04
N GLU A 521 -15.51 29.70 9.07
CA GLU A 521 -15.68 29.17 10.43
C GLU A 521 -16.62 27.94 10.44
N GLU A 522 -17.66 27.95 9.59
CA GLU A 522 -18.60 26.82 9.42
C GLU A 522 -17.97 25.55 8.85
N ASP A 523 -16.91 25.64 8.03
CA ASP A 523 -16.19 24.46 7.51
C ASP A 523 -15.43 23.75 8.65
N LEU A 524 -14.77 24.53 9.51
CA LEU A 524 -13.97 24.00 10.63
C LEU A 524 -14.84 23.40 11.75
N ASN A 525 -16.07 23.89 11.93
CA ASN A 525 -17.02 23.33 12.90
C ASN A 525 -17.42 21.87 12.60
N ALA A 526 -17.21 21.37 11.37
CA ALA A 526 -17.41 19.95 11.06
C ALA A 526 -16.39 19.03 11.78
N LEU A 527 -15.17 19.50 12.04
CA LEU A 527 -14.13 18.74 12.78
C LEU A 527 -14.57 18.43 14.22
N ASP A 528 -15.11 19.43 14.93
CA ASP A 528 -15.50 19.29 16.35
C ASP A 528 -16.77 18.42 16.54
N THR A 529 -17.60 18.29 15.50
CA THR A 529 -18.76 17.39 15.51
C THR A 529 -18.43 15.94 15.15
N ALA A 530 -17.37 15.69 14.38
CA ALA A 530 -16.85 14.34 14.14
C ALA A 530 -16.22 13.70 15.40
N PHE A 531 -15.71 14.52 16.33
CA PHE A 531 -15.08 14.06 17.57
C PHE A 531 -15.98 14.11 18.82
N GLN A 532 -17.24 14.52 18.72
CA GLN A 532 -18.20 14.29 19.82
C GLN A 532 -18.51 12.79 19.93
N PRO A 533 -18.18 12.11 21.04
CA PRO A 533 -18.62 10.73 21.23
C PRO A 533 -20.15 10.72 21.31
N HIS A 534 -20.83 10.05 20.37
CA HIS A 534 -22.29 9.99 20.31
C HIS A 534 -22.87 9.61 21.69
N SER A 535 -23.54 10.57 22.32
CA SER A 535 -24.13 10.38 23.64
C SER A 535 -25.18 9.26 23.58
N LEU A 536 -25.05 8.28 24.48
CA LEU A 536 -25.79 7.01 24.55
C LEU A 536 -27.33 7.09 24.66
N GLU A 537 -27.92 8.28 24.56
CA GLU A 537 -29.36 8.52 24.79
C GLU A 537 -30.23 8.35 23.52
N ASN A 538 -29.66 8.39 22.31
CA ASN A 538 -30.43 8.37 21.04
C ASN A 538 -30.60 6.97 20.39
N ILE A 539 -30.48 5.87 21.15
CA ILE A 539 -30.71 4.48 20.67
C ILE A 539 -31.93 3.85 21.38
N LEU A 540 -32.91 4.68 21.78
CA LEU A 540 -34.19 4.24 22.38
C LEU A 540 -35.38 5.16 22.01
N ASP A 541 -35.88 5.05 20.78
CA ASP A 541 -37.30 5.26 20.41
C ASP A 541 -37.63 4.46 19.12
#